data_AF-A0A7W0VRG6-F1
#
_entry.id   AF-A0A7W0VRG6-F1
#
_cell.length_a   1.000
_cell.length_b   1.000
_cell.length_c   1.000
_cell.angle_alpha   90.00
_cell.angle_beta   90.00
_cell.angle_gamma   90.00
#
_symmetry.space_group_name_H-M   'P 1'
#
loop_
_entity.id
_entity.type
_entity.pdbx_description
1 polymer ?
#
loop_
_entity_poly.entity_id
_entity_poly.type
_entity_poly.pdbx_seq_one_letter_code
_entity_poly.pdbx_strand_id
1 'polypeptide(L)'
;ATPPEGGADAEEAAIETGAQDCEPDGEGGSRFYTEPTDLDAVGKALAARGWTVAGIKIGWRAKNPVTVEDAAARTEVEEFLSALDEDDDVQHIYVGYTTS
;
A
#
# COMPACT_ATOMS: atom_id res chain seq x y z
N ALA A 1 -1.52 2.50 -8.54
CA ALA A 1 -1.86 2.28 -9.96
C ALA A 1 -2.82 3.38 -10.37
N THR A 2 -2.60 4.00 -11.53
CA THR A 2 -3.44 5.11 -11.99
C THR A 2 -4.46 4.63 -13.03
N PRO A 3 -5.68 5.21 -13.02
CA PRO A 3 -6.74 4.80 -13.93
C PRO A 3 -6.43 5.19 -15.39
N PRO A 4 -7.03 4.52 -16.38
CA PRO A 4 -6.97 4.91 -17.78
C PRO A 4 -7.60 6.30 -18.04
N GLU A 5 -7.31 6.88 -19.21
CA GLU A 5 -7.96 8.10 -19.67
C GLU A 5 -9.49 7.94 -19.73
N GLY A 6 -10.21 8.91 -19.17
CA GLY A 6 -11.67 8.83 -18.96
C GLY A 6 -12.07 8.39 -17.55
N GLY A 7 -11.11 7.95 -16.74
CA GLY A 7 -11.33 7.47 -15.38
C GLY A 7 -11.81 6.02 -15.34
N ALA A 8 -11.53 5.35 -14.23
CA ALA A 8 -12.07 4.04 -13.89
C ALA A 8 -12.24 3.99 -12.37
N ASP A 9 -13.31 3.34 -11.92
CA ASP A 9 -13.55 3.14 -10.50
C ASP A 9 -12.58 2.07 -9.95
N ALA A 10 -11.89 2.40 -8.86
CA ALA A 10 -10.89 1.52 -8.27
C ALA A 10 -11.50 0.30 -7.59
N GLU A 11 -12.67 0.48 -6.94
CA GLU A 11 -13.39 -0.60 -6.26
C GLU A 11 -13.92 -1.62 -7.29
N GLU A 12 -14.51 -1.14 -8.38
CA GLU A 12 -14.92 -1.98 -9.50
C GLU A 12 -13.74 -2.76 -10.09
N ALA A 13 -12.62 -2.07 -10.36
CA ALA A 13 -11.41 -2.71 -10.87
C ALA A 13 -10.84 -3.75 -9.90
N ALA A 14 -10.92 -3.52 -8.58
CA ALA A 14 -10.47 -4.47 -7.57
C ALA A 14 -11.27 -5.77 -7.64
N ILE A 15 -12.60 -5.65 -7.67
CA ILE A 15 -13.52 -6.79 -7.77
C ILE A 15 -13.26 -7.60 -9.04
N GLU A 16 -13.13 -6.93 -10.19
CA GLU A 16 -12.99 -7.61 -11.49
C GLU A 16 -11.62 -8.25 -11.71
N THR A 17 -10.59 -7.74 -11.04
CA THR A 17 -9.21 -8.28 -11.15
C THR A 17 -8.89 -9.31 -10.07
N GLY A 18 -9.71 -9.41 -9.03
CA GLY A 18 -9.50 -10.31 -7.90
C GLY A 18 -8.61 -9.73 -6.80
N ALA A 19 -8.43 -8.41 -6.77
CA ALA A 19 -7.85 -7.75 -5.61
C ALA A 19 -8.79 -7.87 -4.40
N GLN A 20 -8.22 -8.01 -3.21
CA GLN A 20 -8.97 -8.16 -1.97
C GLN A 20 -9.48 -6.83 -1.44
N ASP A 21 -8.77 -5.75 -1.74
CA ASP A 21 -9.03 -4.42 -1.20
C ASP A 21 -8.34 -3.36 -2.09
N CYS A 22 -8.84 -2.13 -2.07
CA CYS A 22 -8.17 -1.00 -2.72
C CYS A 22 -8.29 0.28 -1.90
N GLU A 23 -7.24 1.09 -1.89
CA GLU A 23 -7.23 2.36 -1.16
C GLU A 23 -6.56 3.44 -2.01
N PRO A 24 -6.94 4.72 -1.89
CA PRO A 24 -6.20 5.81 -2.50
C PRO A 24 -4.73 5.81 -2.07
N ASP A 25 -3.81 6.08 -3.00
CA ASP A 25 -2.37 6.15 -2.67
C ASP A 25 -1.89 7.54 -2.24
N GLY A 26 -2.79 8.54 -2.24
CA GLY A 26 -2.47 9.93 -1.91
C GLY A 26 -1.86 10.74 -3.07
N GLU A 27 -1.54 10.10 -4.19
CA GLU A 27 -0.87 10.71 -5.36
C GLU A 27 -1.74 10.65 -6.63
N GLY A 28 -3.05 10.46 -6.47
CA GLY A 28 -4.01 10.39 -7.57
C GLY A 28 -4.16 9.00 -8.21
N GLY A 29 -3.59 7.97 -7.60
CA GLY A 29 -3.83 6.57 -7.93
C GLY A 29 -4.45 5.78 -6.78
N SER A 30 -4.46 4.46 -6.95
CA SER A 30 -4.95 3.51 -5.96
C SER A 30 -3.96 2.37 -5.72
N ARG A 31 -3.82 1.96 -4.46
CA ARG A 31 -3.09 0.77 -4.04
C ARG A 31 -4.06 -0.40 -3.97
N PHE A 32 -3.81 -1.43 -4.76
CA PHE A 32 -4.58 -2.67 -4.76
C PHE A 32 -3.86 -3.70 -3.90
N TYR A 33 -4.59 -4.33 -2.98
CA TYR A 33 -4.06 -5.36 -2.10
C TYR A 33 -4.54 -6.74 -2.54
N THR A 34 -3.66 -7.73 -2.42
CA THR A 34 -3.90 -9.10 -2.86
C THR A 34 -3.27 -10.07 -1.86
N GLU A 35 -3.61 -11.35 -1.96
CA GLU A 35 -2.74 -12.38 -1.41
C GLU A 35 -1.40 -12.39 -2.18
N PRO A 36 -0.28 -12.77 -1.54
CA PRO A 36 1.02 -12.81 -2.20
C PRO A 36 1.06 -13.66 -3.47
N THR A 37 0.25 -14.73 -3.53
CA THR A 37 0.17 -15.64 -4.69
C THR A 37 -0.54 -15.02 -5.89
N ASP A 38 -1.39 -14.02 -5.68
CA ASP A 38 -2.24 -13.44 -6.71
C ASP A 38 -1.66 -12.15 -7.30
N LEU A 39 -0.59 -11.64 -6.69
CA LEU A 39 -0.02 -10.33 -6.94
C LEU A 39 0.34 -10.08 -8.42
N ASP A 40 0.99 -11.04 -9.07
CA ASP A 40 1.35 -10.93 -10.50
C ASP A 40 0.12 -11.02 -11.42
N ALA A 41 -0.85 -11.89 -11.08
CA ALA A 41 -2.07 -12.08 -11.87
C ALA A 41 -2.95 -10.81 -11.84
N VAL A 42 -3.16 -10.24 -10.66
CA VAL A 42 -3.92 -8.99 -10.49
C VAL A 42 -3.22 -7.83 -11.21
N GLY A 43 -1.89 -7.71 -11.08
CA GLY A 43 -1.12 -6.67 -11.77
C GLY A 43 -1.28 -6.71 -13.29
N LYS A 44 -1.22 -7.91 -13.88
CA LYS A 44 -1.47 -8.12 -15.32
C LYS A 44 -2.92 -7.82 -15.71
N ALA A 45 -3.88 -8.19 -14.88
CA ALA A 45 -5.30 -7.92 -15.13
C ALA A 45 -5.60 -6.42 -15.11
N LEU A 46 -5.04 -5.67 -14.16
CA LEU A 46 -5.14 -4.21 -14.12
C LEU A 46 -4.54 -3.57 -15.39
N ALA A 47 -3.34 -4.00 -15.79
CA ALA A 47 -2.71 -3.50 -17.01
C ALA A 47 -3.53 -3.80 -18.28
N ALA A 48 -4.13 -4.99 -18.38
CA ALA A 48 -5.01 -5.36 -19.49
C ALA A 48 -6.27 -4.48 -19.57
N ARG A 49 -6.69 -3.89 -18.45
CA ARG A 49 -7.80 -2.94 -18.34
C ARG A 49 -7.37 -1.47 -18.52
N GLY A 50 -6.11 -1.22 -18.89
CA GLY A 50 -5.58 0.10 -19.17
C GLY A 50 -5.07 0.87 -17.93
N TRP A 51 -5.03 0.24 -16.75
CA TRP A 51 -4.41 0.86 -15.58
C TRP A 51 -2.89 0.88 -15.72
N THR A 52 -2.27 1.96 -15.26
CA THR A 52 -0.80 2.04 -15.17
C THR A 52 -0.34 1.61 -13.78
N VAL A 53 0.31 0.46 -13.69
CA VAL A 53 0.85 -0.08 -12.43
C VAL A 53 2.28 0.42 -12.23
N ALA A 54 2.46 1.36 -11.29
CA ALA A 54 3.77 1.97 -11.00
C ALA A 54 4.75 1.01 -10.30
N GLY A 55 4.25 -0.01 -9.62
CA GLY A 55 5.08 -0.98 -8.91
C GLY A 55 4.26 -2.10 -8.30
N ILE A 56 4.94 -3.22 -8.02
CA ILE A 56 4.38 -4.43 -7.42
C ILE A 56 5.35 -4.86 -6.31
N LYS A 57 4.83 -5.03 -5.08
CA LYS A 57 5.64 -5.43 -3.93
C LYS A 57 4.88 -6.37 -3.00
N ILE A 58 5.58 -7.37 -2.48
CA ILE A 58 5.10 -8.18 -1.36
C ILE A 58 5.44 -7.43 -0.06
N GLY A 59 4.51 -7.43 0.88
CA GLY A 59 4.72 -6.78 2.17
C GLY A 59 3.70 -7.18 3.22
N TRP A 60 3.88 -6.64 4.42
CA TRP A 60 3.00 -6.90 5.55
C TRP A 60 2.09 -5.69 5.80
N ARG A 61 0.78 -5.93 5.92
CA ARG A 61 -0.21 -4.94 6.34
C ARG A 61 -0.73 -5.32 7.73
N ALA A 62 -0.69 -4.37 8.66
CA ALA A 62 -1.26 -4.57 9.97
C ALA A 62 -2.79 -4.69 9.87
N LYS A 63 -3.36 -5.75 10.46
CA LYS A 63 -4.83 -5.95 10.48
C LYS A 63 -5.54 -4.97 11.42
N ASN A 64 -4.86 -4.55 12.48
CA ASN A 64 -5.36 -3.61 13.47
C ASN A 64 -4.26 -2.57 13.72
N PRO A 65 -4.17 -1.52 12.89
CA PRO A 65 -3.23 -0.43 13.13
C PRO A 65 -3.60 0.31 14.43
N VAL A 66 -2.59 0.85 15.10
CA VAL A 66 -2.73 1.56 16.38
C VAL A 66 -2.31 3.01 16.20
N THR A 67 -3.13 3.92 16.72
CA THR A 67 -2.80 5.34 16.82
C THR A 67 -2.09 5.60 18.14
N VAL A 68 -0.94 6.28 18.08
CA VAL A 68 -0.23 6.78 19.27
C VAL A 68 -0.66 8.23 19.49
N GLU A 69 -1.55 8.46 20.45
CA GLU A 69 -2.13 9.77 20.75
C GLU A 69 -1.14 10.71 21.46
N ASP A 70 -0.30 10.15 22.33
CA ASP A 70 0.70 10.93 23.05
C ASP A 70 1.80 11.40 22.10
N ALA A 71 2.02 12.72 22.06
CA ALA A 71 2.95 13.33 21.13
C ALA A 71 4.42 12.94 21.40
N ALA A 72 4.80 12.77 22.68
CA ALA A 72 6.17 12.39 23.02
C ALA A 72 6.43 10.94 22.61
N ALA A 73 5.52 10.02 22.94
CA ALA A 73 5.59 8.63 22.50
C ALA A 73 5.59 8.51 20.96
N ARG A 74 4.85 9.38 20.26
CA ARG A 74 4.87 9.43 18.80
C ARG A 74 6.24 9.80 18.25
N THR A 75 6.85 10.86 18.78
CA THR A 75 8.21 11.28 18.41
C THR A 75 9.22 10.16 18.66
N GLU A 76 9.14 9.47 19.80
CA GLU A 76 10.03 8.33 20.08
C GLU A 76 9.88 7.19 19.06
N VAL A 77 8.65 6.89 18.64
CA VAL A 77 8.40 5.88 17.59
C VAL A 77 8.97 6.34 16.26
N GLU A 78 8.75 7.59 15.86
CA GLU A 78 9.26 8.14 14.60
C GLU A 78 10.79 8.16 14.56
N GLU A 79 11.44 8.56 15.65
CA GLU A 79 12.91 8.52 15.79
C GLU A 79 13.46 7.09 15.69
N PHE A 80 12.80 6.13 16.34
CA PHE A 80 13.17 4.71 16.23
C PHE A 80 13.03 4.18 14.80
N LEU A 81 11.93 4.53 14.11
CA LEU A 81 11.72 4.11 12.72
C LEU A 81 12.73 4.76 11.77
N SER A 82 13.09 6.02 11.99
CA SER A 82 14.13 6.70 11.21
C SER A 82 15.49 6.02 11.38
N ALA A 83 15.85 5.64 12.61
CA ALA A 83 17.11 4.94 12.86
C ALA A 83 17.18 3.56 12.19
N LEU A 84 16.05 2.86 12.07
CA LEU A 84 15.98 1.60 11.32
C LEU A 84 16.04 1.80 9.81
N ASP A 85 15.48 2.90 9.28
CA ASP A 85 15.50 3.20 7.84
C ASP A 85 16.90 3.60 7.35
N GLU A 86 17.71 4.17 8.24
CA GLU A 86 19.10 4.54 7.98
C GLU A 86 20.09 3.35 8.03
N ASP A 87 19.66 2.19 8.52
CA ASP A 87 20.47 0.98 8.61
C ASP A 87 20.49 0.23 7.27
N ASP A 88 21.68 0.03 6.68
CA ASP A 88 21.83 -0.55 5.35
C ASP A 88 21.52 -2.06 5.29
N ASP A 89 21.52 -2.75 6.43
CA ASP A 89 21.07 -4.13 6.52
C ASP A 89 19.53 -4.23 6.51
N VAL A 90 18.81 -3.17 6.87
CA VAL A 90 17.35 -3.14 6.86
C VAL A 90 16.82 -2.98 5.43
N GLN A 91 16.08 -3.98 4.97
CA GLN A 91 15.54 -3.98 3.61
C GLN A 91 14.14 -3.34 3.53
N HIS A 92 13.27 -3.65 4.50
CA HIS A 92 11.88 -3.16 4.53
C HIS A 92 11.38 -3.02 5.97
N ILE A 93 10.67 -1.91 6.23
CA ILE A 93 9.97 -1.66 7.49
C ILE A 93 8.47 -1.76 7.25
N TYR A 94 7.77 -2.54 8.07
CA TYR A 94 6.31 -2.65 8.07
C TYR A 94 5.79 -2.34 9.45
N VAL A 95 5.05 -1.25 9.59
CA VAL A 95 4.56 -0.75 10.88
C VAL A 95 3.05 -0.85 10.95
N GLY A 96 2.55 -1.25 12.12
CA GLY A 96 1.13 -1.13 12.48
C GLY A 96 0.80 0.19 13.14
N TYR A 97 1.55 1.24 12.83
CA TYR A 97 1.41 2.58 13.37
C TYR A 97 0.68 3.45 12.33
N THR A 98 -0.29 4.24 12.78
CA THR A 98 -0.95 5.25 11.94
C THR A 98 -0.84 6.62 12.58
N THR A 99 -0.56 7.62 11.74
CA THR A 99 -0.72 9.04 12.09
C THR A 99 -2.20 9.40 11.93
N SER A 100 -2.78 10.10 12.91
CA SER A 100 -4.15 10.64 12.83
C SER A 100 -4.31 11.66 11.72
#